data_AF-A0A8I1WEG2-F1
#
_entry.id   AF-A0A8I1WEG2-F1
#
_cell.length_a   1.000
_cell.length_b   1.000
_cell.length_c   1.000
_cell.angle_alpha   90.00
_cell.angle_beta   90.00
_cell.angle_gamma   90.00
#
_symmetry.space_group_name_H-M   'P 1'
#
loop_
_entity.id
_entity.type
_entity.pdbx_description
1 polymer ?
#
loop_
_entity_poly.entity_id
_entity_poly.type
_entity_poly.pdbx_seq_one_letter_code
_entity_poly.pdbx_strand_id
1 'polypeptide(L)'
;MSRKKPNPADSLSRFMIGIYDYYVNRGMPQNTAKVKMLKDTLEECLKLLKTEKEIPDQMLILLVQSMSKALNSRGAEITKKIKDLPENDISGDMLLILRQIKQLHDETQLFIENYSGWSDTHGKSKD
;
A
#
# COMPACT_ATOMS: atom_id res chain seq x y z
N MET A 1 25.38 -1.77 -24.42
CA MET A 1 24.21 -1.89 -23.53
C MET A 1 24.69 -2.07 -22.09
N SER A 2 24.45 -1.09 -21.21
CA SER A 2 24.79 -1.22 -19.79
C SER A 2 23.87 -2.26 -19.15
N ARG A 3 24.43 -3.35 -18.60
CA ARG A 3 23.65 -4.35 -17.86
C ARG A 3 23.11 -3.66 -16.60
N LYS A 4 21.79 -3.46 -16.52
CA LYS A 4 21.14 -3.02 -15.27
C LYS A 4 21.56 -3.98 -14.15
N LYS A 5 22.02 -3.43 -13.03
CA LYS A 5 22.36 -4.25 -11.86
C LYS A 5 21.10 -5.01 -11.42
N PRO A 6 21.21 -6.31 -11.08
CA PRO A 6 20.08 -7.07 -10.60
C PRO A 6 19.53 -6.42 -9.33
N ASN A 7 18.22 -6.18 -9.29
CA ASN A 7 17.52 -5.73 -8.09
C ASN A 7 16.80 -6.93 -7.48
N PRO A 8 17.11 -7.34 -6.23
CA PRO A 8 16.42 -8.43 -5.56
C PRO A 8 14.89 -8.27 -5.53
N ALA A 9 14.38 -7.04 -5.52
CA ALA A 9 12.95 -6.74 -5.58
C ALA A 9 12.29 -7.23 -6.88
N ASP A 10 13.04 -7.40 -7.97
CA ASP A 10 12.53 -7.97 -9.22
C ASP A 10 12.03 -9.41 -9.03
N SER A 11 12.54 -10.13 -8.02
CA SER A 11 12.07 -11.48 -7.66
C SER A 11 10.63 -11.45 -7.14
N LEU A 12 10.26 -10.43 -6.37
CA LEU A 12 8.88 -10.26 -5.88
C LEU A 12 7.93 -9.99 -7.05
N SER A 13 8.33 -9.17 -8.02
CA SER A 13 7.52 -8.93 -9.23
C SER A 13 7.24 -10.24 -9.99
N ARG A 14 8.26 -11.10 -10.16
CA ARG A 14 8.09 -12.41 -10.81
C ARG A 14 7.18 -13.34 -9.99
N PHE A 15 7.31 -13.33 -8.67
CA PHE A 15 6.44 -14.09 -7.79
C PHE A 15 4.97 -13.66 -7.92
N MET A 16 4.70 -12.35 -7.92
CA MET A 16 3.35 -11.81 -8.14
C MET A 16 2.77 -12.25 -9.49
N ILE A 17 3.57 -12.18 -10.57
CA ILE A 17 3.14 -12.65 -11.90
C ILE A 17 2.79 -14.15 -11.85
N GLY A 18 3.57 -14.95 -11.13
CA GLY A 18 3.27 -16.37 -10.92
C GLY A 18 1.90 -16.62 -10.26
N ILE A 19 1.51 -15.81 -9.25
CA ILE A 19 0.18 -15.89 -8.64
C ILE A 19 -0.91 -15.50 -9.64
N TYR A 20 -0.69 -14.44 -10.41
CA TYR A 20 -1.64 -14.03 -11.45
C TYR A 20 -1.86 -15.13 -12.50
N ASP A 21 -0.77 -15.70 -13.04
CA ASP A 21 -0.82 -16.77 -14.03
C ASP A 21 -1.49 -18.03 -13.48
N TYR A 22 -1.23 -18.37 -12.22
CA TYR A 22 -1.91 -19.46 -11.51
C TYR A 22 -3.44 -19.35 -11.59
N TYR A 23 -3.99 -18.14 -11.42
CA TYR A 23 -5.43 -17.92 -11.46
C TYR A 23 -5.98 -17.84 -12.89
N VAL A 24 -5.31 -17.13 -13.78
CA VAL A 24 -5.75 -16.98 -15.18
C VAL A 24 -5.76 -18.32 -15.90
N ASN A 25 -4.73 -19.15 -15.69
CA ASN A 25 -4.65 -20.48 -16.31
C ASN A 25 -5.73 -21.45 -15.83
N ARG A 26 -6.46 -21.10 -14.74
CA ARG A 26 -7.63 -21.84 -14.25
C ARG A 26 -8.96 -21.19 -14.63
N GLY A 27 -8.95 -20.26 -15.58
CA GLY A 27 -10.16 -19.63 -16.11
C GLY A 27 -10.68 -18.45 -15.28
N MET A 28 -9.91 -17.91 -14.33
CA MET A 28 -10.32 -16.72 -13.59
C MET A 28 -10.27 -15.47 -14.49
N PRO A 29 -11.29 -14.57 -14.44
CA PRO A 29 -11.24 -13.30 -15.16
C PRO A 29 -10.02 -12.46 -14.76
N GLN A 30 -9.41 -11.77 -15.72
CA GLN A 30 -8.14 -11.06 -15.51
C GLN A 30 -8.18 -10.03 -14.37
N ASN A 31 -9.26 -9.25 -14.26
CA ASN A 31 -9.39 -8.28 -13.18
C ASN A 31 -9.48 -8.95 -11.81
N THR A 32 -10.23 -10.05 -11.72
CA THR A 32 -10.32 -10.85 -10.49
C THR A 32 -8.96 -11.49 -10.14
N ALA A 33 -8.23 -11.99 -11.14
CA ALA A 33 -6.90 -12.54 -10.96
C ALA A 33 -5.88 -11.49 -10.46
N LYS A 34 -5.95 -10.24 -10.97
CA LYS A 34 -5.12 -9.13 -10.46
C LYS A 34 -5.42 -8.79 -9.00
N VAL A 35 -6.70 -8.76 -8.62
CA VAL A 35 -7.12 -8.56 -7.23
C VAL A 35 -6.59 -9.68 -6.34
N LYS A 36 -6.72 -10.93 -6.78
CA LYS A 36 -6.22 -12.11 -6.05
C LYS A 36 -4.70 -12.10 -5.92
N MET A 37 -3.98 -11.81 -7.00
CA MET A 37 -2.53 -11.64 -6.98
C MET A 37 -2.10 -10.66 -5.89
N LEU A 38 -2.67 -9.44 -5.89
CA LEU A 38 -2.31 -8.42 -4.91
C LEU A 38 -2.68 -8.87 -3.49
N LYS A 39 -3.88 -9.42 -3.31
CA LYS A 39 -4.37 -9.91 -2.02
C LYS A 39 -3.45 -10.97 -1.43
N ASP A 40 -3.19 -12.05 -2.16
CA ASP A 40 -2.42 -13.18 -1.68
C ASP A 40 -0.96 -12.77 -1.39
N THR A 41 -0.40 -11.87 -2.22
CA THR A 41 0.93 -11.30 -1.97
C THR A 41 0.97 -10.51 -0.66
N LEU A 42 -0.01 -9.62 -0.44
CA LEU A 42 -0.08 -8.82 0.79
C LEU A 42 -0.30 -9.69 2.02
N GLU A 43 -1.14 -10.72 1.93
CA GLU A 43 -1.36 -11.68 3.02
C GLU A 43 -0.05 -12.37 3.43
N GLU A 44 0.76 -12.83 2.47
CA GLU A 44 2.08 -13.42 2.79
C GLU A 44 3.05 -12.39 3.36
N CYS A 45 3.10 -11.17 2.82
CA CYS A 45 3.93 -10.11 3.40
C CYS A 45 3.52 -9.76 4.85
N LEU A 46 2.22 -9.74 5.15
CA LEU A 46 1.71 -9.48 6.49
C LEU A 46 1.95 -10.63 7.46
N LYS A 47 2.12 -11.88 7.00
CA LYS A 47 2.54 -12.97 7.89
C LYS A 47 3.95 -12.74 8.44
N LEU A 48 4.85 -12.13 7.65
CA LEU A 48 6.19 -11.79 8.12
C LEU A 48 6.14 -10.82 9.31
N LEU A 49 5.21 -9.87 9.30
CA LEU A 49 5.00 -8.94 10.42
C LEU A 49 4.67 -9.68 11.73
N LYS A 50 3.89 -10.78 11.67
CA LYS A 50 3.52 -11.56 12.86
C LYS A 50 4.69 -12.33 13.46
N THR A 51 5.71 -12.61 12.66
CA THR A 51 6.87 -13.42 13.07
C THR A 51 8.12 -12.58 13.32
N GLU A 52 8.13 -11.31 12.89
CA GLU A 52 9.22 -10.37 13.11
C GLU A 52 9.33 -10.01 14.60
N LYS A 53 10.57 -10.04 15.12
CA LYS A 53 10.86 -9.78 16.53
C LYS A 53 11.85 -8.65 16.74
N GLU A 54 12.71 -8.38 15.76
CA GLU A 54 13.80 -7.42 15.86
C GLU A 54 13.33 -6.01 15.50
N ILE A 55 12.46 -5.90 14.48
CA ILE A 55 12.00 -4.60 13.95
C ILE A 55 10.47 -4.47 13.78
N PRO A 56 9.64 -4.92 14.75
CA PRO A 56 8.19 -4.92 14.58
C PRO A 56 7.61 -3.50 14.37
N ASP A 57 8.13 -2.51 15.10
CA ASP A 57 7.68 -1.12 15.03
C ASP A 57 8.11 -0.45 13.71
N GLN A 58 9.35 -0.70 13.25
CA GLN A 58 9.81 -0.19 11.95
C GLN A 58 9.04 -0.83 10.79
N MET A 59 8.73 -2.13 10.86
CA MET A 59 7.90 -2.79 9.84
C MET A 59 6.48 -2.21 9.82
N LEU A 60 5.88 -1.94 10.98
CA LEU A 60 4.58 -1.24 11.06
C LEU A 60 4.64 0.13 10.39
N ILE A 61 5.64 0.95 10.72
CA ILE A 61 5.83 2.26 10.09
C ILE A 61 5.97 2.16 8.57
N LEU A 62 6.77 1.21 8.06
CA LEU A 62 6.94 1.02 6.62
C LEU A 62 5.64 0.62 5.90
N LEU A 63 4.80 -0.19 6.55
CA LEU A 63 3.48 -0.55 6.04
C LEU A 63 2.54 0.66 6.00
N VAL A 64 2.49 1.44 7.08
CA VAL A 64 1.64 2.65 7.13
C VAL A 64 2.13 3.69 6.13
N GLN A 65 3.43 3.88 5.95
CA GLN A 65 4.00 4.75 4.91
C GLN A 65 3.61 4.30 3.50
N SER A 66 3.59 2.99 3.26
CA SER A 66 3.16 2.43 1.97
C SER A 66 1.66 2.67 1.72
N MET A 67 0.84 2.52 2.77
CA MET A 67 -0.59 2.84 2.72
C MET A 67 -0.84 4.33 2.46
N SER A 68 -0.13 5.22 3.18
CA SER A 68 -0.20 6.67 2.97
C SER A 68 0.10 7.04 1.52
N LYS A 69 1.19 6.51 0.94
CA LYS A 69 1.51 6.72 -0.49
C LYS A 69 0.40 6.23 -1.42
N ALA A 70 -0.19 5.07 -1.15
CA ALA A 70 -1.28 4.53 -1.95
C ALA A 70 -2.55 5.42 -1.89
N LEU A 71 -2.90 5.90 -0.69
CA LEU A 71 -4.04 6.81 -0.48
C LEU A 71 -3.82 8.13 -1.19
N ASN A 72 -2.63 8.73 -1.06
CA ASN A 72 -2.29 9.98 -1.75
C ASN A 72 -2.34 9.81 -3.28
N SER A 73 -1.73 8.73 -3.81
CA SER A 73 -1.75 8.44 -5.25
C SER A 73 -3.18 8.29 -5.77
N ARG A 74 -4.03 7.56 -5.05
CA ARG A 74 -5.42 7.34 -5.46
C ARG A 74 -6.26 8.62 -5.34
N GLY A 75 -6.07 9.38 -4.27
CA GLY A 75 -6.71 10.67 -4.06
C GLY A 75 -6.36 11.68 -5.16
N ALA A 76 -5.10 11.73 -5.58
CA ALA A 76 -4.64 12.58 -6.69
C ALA A 76 -5.28 12.16 -8.03
N GLU A 77 -5.34 10.85 -8.32
CA GLU A 77 -5.99 10.34 -9.53
C GLU A 77 -7.49 10.69 -9.56
N ILE A 78 -8.20 10.49 -8.45
CA ILE A 78 -9.63 10.83 -8.35
C ILE A 78 -9.84 12.34 -8.48
N THR A 79 -9.01 13.14 -7.81
CA THR A 79 -9.08 14.61 -7.90
C THR A 79 -8.91 15.08 -9.34
N LYS A 80 -7.97 14.50 -10.08
CA LYS A 80 -7.79 14.82 -11.50
C LYS A 80 -9.04 14.47 -12.31
N LYS A 81 -9.59 13.26 -12.12
CA LYS A 81 -10.81 12.82 -12.79
C LYS A 81 -12.01 13.72 -12.49
N ILE A 82 -12.18 14.17 -11.25
CA ILE A 82 -13.26 15.09 -10.87
C ILE A 82 -13.07 16.46 -11.51
N LYS A 83 -11.84 16.99 -11.55
CA LYS A 83 -11.54 18.28 -12.20
C LYS A 83 -11.78 18.28 -13.71
N ASP A 84 -11.71 17.11 -14.34
CA ASP A 84 -11.97 16.95 -15.77
C ASP A 84 -13.48 16.81 -16.09
N LEU A 85 -14.36 16.75 -15.06
CA LEU A 85 -15.82 16.67 -15.24
C LEU A 85 -16.48 18.06 -15.27
N PRO A 86 -17.59 18.22 -16.03
CA PRO A 86 -18.47 19.38 -15.89
C PRO A 86 -19.01 19.49 -14.46
N GLU A 87 -19.17 20.71 -13.93
CA GLU A 87 -19.63 20.93 -12.55
C GLU A 87 -20.96 20.23 -12.23
N ASN A 88 -21.87 20.14 -13.20
CA ASN A 88 -23.17 19.49 -13.07
C ASN A 88 -23.09 17.96 -12.91
N ASP A 89 -21.96 17.36 -13.28
CA ASP A 89 -21.72 15.91 -13.19
C ASP A 89 -20.97 15.53 -11.90
N ILE A 90 -20.51 16.52 -11.12
CA ILE A 90 -19.83 16.31 -9.85
C ILE A 90 -20.87 15.96 -8.77
N SER A 91 -21.00 14.68 -8.48
CA SER A 91 -21.90 14.20 -7.43
C SER A 91 -21.30 14.35 -6.02
N GLY A 92 -22.19 14.47 -5.02
CA GLY A 92 -21.81 14.46 -3.61
C GLY A 92 -21.08 13.19 -3.19
N ASP A 93 -21.42 12.04 -3.78
CA ASP A 93 -20.78 10.74 -3.49
C ASP A 93 -19.32 10.71 -3.94
N MET A 94 -18.99 11.31 -5.09
CA MET A 94 -17.61 11.43 -5.55
C MET A 94 -16.77 12.27 -4.58
N LEU A 95 -17.33 13.38 -4.10
CA LEU A 95 -16.69 14.24 -3.11
C LEU A 95 -16.55 13.55 -1.75
N LEU A 96 -17.54 12.74 -1.36
CA LEU A 96 -17.49 11.96 -0.13
C LEU A 96 -16.32 10.97 -0.13
N ILE A 97 -16.15 10.21 -1.23
CA ILE A 97 -15.03 9.26 -1.37
C ILE A 97 -13.69 9.99 -1.27
N LEU A 98 -13.56 11.15 -1.92
CA LEU A 98 -12.32 11.93 -1.87
C LEU A 98 -12.03 12.43 -0.44
N ARG A 99 -13.06 12.88 0.30
CA ARG A 99 -12.93 13.28 1.70
C ARG A 99 -12.51 12.10 2.59
N GLN A 100 -13.07 10.92 2.40
CA GLN A 100 -12.71 9.71 3.15
C GLN A 100 -11.26 9.31 2.91
N ILE A 101 -10.80 9.33 1.64
CA ILE A 101 -9.39 9.03 1.31
C ILE A 101 -8.47 10.06 1.95
N LYS A 102 -8.82 11.35 1.89
CA LYS A 102 -8.04 12.41 2.52
C LYS A 102 -7.96 12.24 4.03
N GLN A 103 -9.09 11.99 4.69
CA GLN A 103 -9.13 11.81 6.14
C GLN A 103 -8.22 10.66 6.56
N LEU A 104 -8.33 9.50 5.91
CA LEU A 104 -7.50 8.35 6.24
C LEU A 104 -6.01 8.63 5.96
N HIS A 105 -5.69 9.31 4.86
CA HIS A 105 -4.32 9.72 4.57
C HIS A 105 -3.76 10.62 5.69
N ASP A 106 -4.50 11.64 6.11
CA ASP A 106 -4.09 12.59 7.13
C ASP A 106 -3.92 11.89 8.49
N GLU A 107 -4.82 10.96 8.84
CA GLU A 107 -4.71 10.12 10.05
C GLU A 107 -3.48 9.20 10.00
N THR A 108 -3.19 8.58 8.85
CA THR A 108 -1.98 7.76 8.69
C THR A 108 -0.70 8.58 8.79
N GLN A 109 -0.70 9.80 8.26
CA GLN A 109 0.44 10.70 8.33
C GLN A 109 0.67 11.16 9.77
N LEU A 110 -0.40 11.54 10.48
CA LEU A 110 -0.33 11.87 11.90
C LEU A 110 0.20 10.70 12.74
N PHE A 111 -0.21 9.47 12.43
CA PHE A 111 0.35 8.28 13.08
C PHE A 111 1.85 8.14 12.81
N ILE A 112 2.29 8.26 11.57
CA ILE A 112 3.72 8.15 11.20
C ILE A 112 4.56 9.21 11.93
N GLU A 113 4.03 10.43 12.08
CA GLU A 113 4.75 11.55 12.72
C GLU A 113 4.87 11.39 14.24
N ASN A 114 3.86 10.79 14.88
CA ASN A 114 3.77 10.73 16.33
C ASN A 114 4.15 9.37 16.93
N TYR A 115 4.11 8.29 16.15
CA TYR A 115 4.40 6.95 16.65
C TYR A 115 5.91 6.75 16.85
N SER A 116 6.33 6.65 18.11
CA SER A 116 7.73 6.47 18.51
C SER A 116 8.13 5.01 18.77
N GLY A 117 7.25 4.05 18.47
CA GLY A 117 7.43 2.63 18.84
C GLY A 117 6.82 2.27 20.18
N TRP A 118 6.49 0.99 20.36
CA TRP A 118 5.97 0.43 21.61
C TRP A 118 7.09 -0.03 22.54
N SER A 119 8.21 -0.51 21.99
CA SER A 119 9.33 -1.01 22.79
C SER A 119 10.64 -0.30 22.49
N ASP A 120 11.31 0.17 23.55
CA ASP A 120 12.71 0.59 23.57
C ASP A 120 13.63 -0.59 23.21
N THR A 121 13.65 -1.02 21.95
CA THR A 121 14.69 -1.93 21.48
C THR A 121 15.91 -1.12 21.09
N HIS A 122 16.56 -0.57 22.14
CA HIS A 122 17.99 -0.36 22.35
C HIS A 122 18.25 0.72 23.42
N GLY A 123 17.74 0.52 24.64
CA GLY A 123 18.45 0.89 25.88
C GLY A 123 19.02 2.30 25.99
N LYS A 124 18.32 3.33 25.51
CA LYS A 124 18.54 4.70 25.96
C LYS A 124 17.19 5.37 26.17
N SER A 125 16.76 5.41 27.42
CA SER A 125 15.77 6.37 27.85
C SER A 125 16.20 7.75 27.35
N LYS A 126 15.24 8.50 26.81
CA LYS A 126 15.40 9.96 26.71
C LYS A 126 15.41 10.49 28.14
N ASP A 127 16.61 10.75 28.66
CA ASP A 127 16.81 11.72 29.74
C ASP A 127 16.43 13.13 29.26
#